data_AF-A0A7C7WWM1-F1
#
_entry.id   AF-A0A7C7WWM1-F1
#
_cell.length_a   1.000
_cell.length_b   1.000
_cell.length_c   1.000
_cell.angle_alpha   90.00
_cell.angle_beta   90.00
_cell.angle_gamma   90.00
#
_symmetry.space_group_name_H-M   'P 1'
#
loop_
_entity.id
_entity.type
_entity.pdbx_description
1 polymer ?
#
loop_
_entity_poly.entity_id
_entity_poly.type
_entity_poly.pdbx_seq_one_letter_code
_entity_poly.pdbx_strand_id
1 'polypeptide(L)' 'GEQHFPNNILCAVNHEMVTADTIVTEEDEVAFFPPVTGG' A
#
# COMPACT_ATOMS: atom_id res chain seq x y z
N GLY A 1 12.81 15.33 6.75
CA GLY A 1 12.24 14.96 5.44
C GLY A 1 10.77 14.77 5.67
N GLU A 2 9.94 15.67 5.15
CA GLU A 2 8.51 15.63 5.43
C GLU A 2 7.83 14.56 4.58
N GLN A 3 7.02 13.72 5.21
CA GLN A 3 6.34 12.60 4.56
C GLN A 3 5.20 13.12 3.67
N HIS A 4 5.41 13.09 2.35
CA HIS A 4 4.44 13.55 1.33
C HIS A 4 3.48 12.43 0.89
N PHE A 5 3.16 11.48 1.77
CA PHE A 5 2.23 10.40 1.41
C PHE A 5 0.80 10.80 1.77
N PRO A 6 -0.14 10.78 0.80
CA PRO A 6 -1.55 11.03 1.10
C PRO A 6 -2.11 9.96 2.06
N ASN A 7 -3.05 10.36 2.92
CA ASN A 7 -3.59 9.51 4.00
C ASN A 7 -4.30 8.24 3.53
N ASN A 8 -4.63 8.14 2.24
CA ASN A 8 -5.42 7.06 1.64
C ASN A 8 -4.68 6.35 0.49
N ILE A 9 -3.35 6.25 0.60
CA ILE A 9 -2.57 5.29 -0.18
C ILE A 9 -3.10 3.88 0.12
N LEU A 10 -3.34 3.10 -0.93
CA LEU A 10 -3.69 1.69 -0.81
C LEU A 10 -2.42 0.85 -0.95
N CYS A 11 -2.37 -0.29 -0.27
CA CYS A 11 -1.28 -1.24 -0.41
C CYS A 11 -1.79 -2.64 -0.77
N ALA A 12 -0.95 -3.39 -1.47
CA ALA A 12 -1.16 -4.80 -1.75
C ALA A 12 0.11 -5.60 -1.46
N VAL A 13 -0.07 -6.85 -1.05
CA VAL A 13 0.99 -7.85 -0.87
C VAL A 13 0.61 -9.06 -1.71
N ASN A 14 1.53 -9.56 -2.54
CA ASN A 14 1.32 -10.73 -3.40
C ASN A 14 0.01 -10.66 -4.22
N HIS A 15 -0.25 -9.49 -4.82
CA HIS A 15 -1.46 -9.16 -5.59
C HIS A 15 -2.78 -9.11 -4.81
N GLU A 16 -2.75 -9.12 -3.47
CA GLU A 16 -3.94 -8.99 -2.62
C GLU A 16 -3.93 -7.66 -1.86
N MET A 17 -5.08 -6.97 -1.79
CA MET A 17 -5.20 -5.71 -1.04
C MET A 17 -5.15 -5.96 0.46
N VAL A 18 -4.31 -5.24 1.17
CA VAL A 18 -4.08 -5.46 2.60
C VAL A 18 -4.18 -4.17 3.42
N THR A 19 -4.23 -4.32 4.75
CA THR A 19 -4.11 -3.20 5.68
C THR A 19 -2.65 -2.83 5.94
N ALA A 20 -2.40 -1.62 6.43
CA ALA A 20 -1.04 -1.16 6.75
C ALA A 20 -0.35 -1.98 7.86
N ASP A 21 -1.12 -2.68 8.71
CA ASP A 21 -0.59 -3.51 9.81
C ASP A 21 -0.16 -4.93 9.37
N THR A 22 -0.27 -5.25 8.08
CA THR A 22 0.10 -6.56 7.56
C THR A 22 1.60 -6.79 7.70
N ILE A 23 1.95 -7.91 8.35
CA ILE A 23 3.34 -8.37 8.47
C ILE A 23 3.79 -8.89 7.10
N VAL A 24 4.92 -8.39 6.62
CA VAL A 24 5.56 -8.83 5.37
C VAL A 24 6.84 -9.60 5.66
N THR A 25 7.23 -10.44 4.71
CA THR A 25 8.46 -11.23 4.69
C THR A 25 9.36 -10.75 3.55
N GLU A 26 10.61 -11.24 3.51
CA GLU A 26 11.58 -10.84 2.48
C GLU A 26 11.15 -11.23 1.06
N GLU A 27 10.32 -12.25 0.92
CA GLU A 27 9.88 -12.80 -0.36
C GLU A 27 8.60 -12.12 -0.89
N ASP A 28 7.98 -11.25 -0.10
CA ASP A 28 6.70 -10.62 -0.45
C ASP A 28 6.85 -9.48 -1.45
N GLU A 29 6.01 -9.49 -2.48
CA GLU A 29 5.90 -8.38 -3.42
C GLU A 29 4.91 -7.34 -2.89
N VAL A 30 5.40 -6.11 -2.65
CA VAL A 30 4.60 -5.01 -2.12
C VAL A 30 4.34 -3.96 -3.20
N ALA A 31 3.08 -3.57 -3.36
CA ALA A 31 2.66 -2.48 -4.24
C ALA A 31 1.95 -1.37 -3.47
N PHE A 32 2.17 -0.12 -3.87
CA PHE A 32 1.46 1.05 -3.35
C PHE A 32 0.70 1.73 -4.49
N PHE A 33 -0.58 1.99 -4.27
CA PHE A 33 -1.43 2.65 -5.25
C PHE A 33 -1.82 4.03 -4.74
N PRO A 34 -1.88 5.04 -5.63
CA PRO A 34 -2.46 6.32 -5.25
C PRO A 34 -3.92 6.13 -4.83
N PRO A 35 -4.48 7.12 -4.11
CA PRO A 35 -5.88 7.12 -3.74
C PRO A 35 -6.78 6.86 -4.94
N VAL A 36 -7.60 5.82 -4.86
CA VAL A 36 -8.56 5.52 -5.92
C VAL A 36 -9.77 6.42 -5.73
N THR A 37 -9.71 7.61 -6.33
CA THR A 37 -10.91 8.41 -6.60
C THR A 37 -11.56 7.78 -7.81
N GLY A 38 -12.66 7.04 -7.60
CA GLY A 38 -13.41 6.43 -8.70
C GLY A 38 -13.65 7.43 -9.84
N GLY A 39 -13.59 6.93 -11.08
CA GLY A 39 -13.98 7.70 -12.26
C GLY A 39 -15.44 8.16 -12.20
#